data_AF-A0A525C1R8-F1
#
_entry.id   AF-A0A525C1R8-F1
#
_cell.length_a   1.000
_cell.length_b   1.000
_cell.length_c   1.000
_cell.angle_alpha   90.00
_cell.angle_beta   90.00
_cell.angle_gamma   90.00
#
_symmetry.space_group_name_H-M   'P 1'
#
loop_
_entity.id
_entity.type
_entity.pdbx_description
1 polymer ?
#
loop_
_entity_poly.entity_id
_entity_poly.type
_entity_poly.pdbx_seq_one_letter_code
_entity_poly.pdbx_strand_id
1 'polypeptide(L)'
;MEKTMGRGISRLLAGWVLIIVLAGWGSVGLAEDLTDIVGAWRVEEIADERNCGESFSTYHWDAIVTREGDGFTVATQRGVFSGWTENEVHHWTGPYPEDGGITTITGTNVTLSAGGLEFSGDGQWIWQSGGYSCSGPSQLWGTRIDVAEADVPLVALPDQQGGDEQEPSVGFRLIQVDSVGVGGEPVSLDVAVWYPSTDPAQADSYAFGNFQMATELARNGAVAPGPHPLILFSHGAGGSGHSTAYICEGLARAGFVVVAPDHTDAVSCVRLVGNETCRLGELLAYAGEVRNNIVAGPESGLAAFGYRPAQARDTLNAMLALNGDPGSPFHGTVDCDRVGMFGHSFGAWTTMLLAGAVEGEAWPGLDGAVSLSGPTTETTFSTEHISSLNCPIMYQAGSREWNLDRYQRLLYDPSPAPKYLIQVEGADHNTFAGGAASRTPSIEGLLSQPHRGTIAAATIDFFLAHVAGDSQALARLEAGQYPGTSQMLADPGP
;
A
#
# COMPACT_ATOMS: atom_id res chain seq x y z
N MET A 1 31.76 54.92 -5.54
CA MET A 1 31.59 54.98 -7.01
C MET A 1 31.65 53.54 -7.49
N GLU A 2 30.50 52.90 -7.57
CA GLU A 2 29.80 52.56 -8.84
C GLU A 2 30.41 51.31 -9.52
N LYS A 3 29.77 50.14 -9.36
CA LYS A 3 28.83 49.52 -10.33
C LYS A 3 29.45 49.25 -11.71
N THR A 4 29.70 47.97 -12.04
CA THR A 4 28.88 47.23 -13.02
C THR A 4 29.15 45.72 -13.00
N MET A 5 28.06 44.97 -13.22
CA MET A 5 27.94 43.51 -13.31
C MET A 5 28.53 42.93 -14.61
N GLY A 6 28.86 41.63 -14.59
CA GLY A 6 28.97 40.80 -15.78
C GLY A 6 29.07 39.32 -15.43
N ARG A 7 27.99 38.57 -15.67
CA ARG A 7 27.80 37.13 -15.43
C ARG A 7 28.89 36.25 -16.04
N GLY A 8 29.24 35.16 -15.37
CA GLY A 8 29.82 33.97 -16.00
C GLY A 8 30.59 33.09 -15.03
N ILE A 9 30.32 31.78 -15.10
CA ILE A 9 31.10 30.68 -14.52
C ILE A 9 30.73 30.31 -13.06
N SER A 10 29.59 29.63 -12.91
CA SER A 10 29.33 28.72 -11.78
C SER A 10 28.24 27.71 -12.13
N ARG A 11 28.47 26.89 -13.16
CA ARG A 11 27.75 25.64 -13.43
C ARG A 11 28.66 24.72 -14.22
N LEU A 12 29.53 24.00 -13.53
CA LEU A 12 30.31 22.85 -14.03
C LEU A 12 31.10 22.35 -12.83
N LEU A 13 30.44 21.62 -11.93
CA LEU A 13 31.00 20.73 -10.89
C LEU A 13 29.87 20.08 -10.06
N ALA A 14 28.73 19.79 -10.70
CA ALA A 14 27.58 19.09 -10.10
C ALA A 14 27.21 17.81 -10.87
N GLY A 15 28.15 17.29 -11.66
CA GLY A 15 28.13 15.89 -12.11
C GLY A 15 29.28 15.20 -11.39
N TRP A 16 29.07 13.96 -10.93
CA TRP A 16 30.02 13.05 -10.23
C TRP A 16 29.82 12.78 -8.73
N VAL A 17 28.72 13.19 -8.09
CA VAL A 17 28.34 12.68 -6.73
C VAL A 17 26.88 12.20 -6.68
N LEU A 18 26.38 11.61 -7.78
CA LEU A 18 25.07 10.93 -7.81
C LEU A 18 25.20 9.51 -8.36
N ILE A 19 26.24 8.81 -7.89
CA ILE A 19 26.46 7.36 -8.00
C ILE A 19 27.25 7.05 -6.72
N ILE A 20 26.92 5.98 -6.00
CA ILE A 20 27.28 5.72 -4.58
C ILE A 20 26.26 6.28 -3.56
N VAL A 21 24.97 5.95 -3.77
CA VAL A 21 24.03 5.52 -2.69
C VAL A 21 23.12 4.37 -3.21
N LEU A 22 23.01 4.18 -4.54
CA LEU A 22 22.23 3.09 -5.17
C LEU A 22 23.03 1.82 -5.53
N ALA A 23 24.15 1.51 -4.85
CA ALA A 23 24.95 0.31 -5.15
C ALA A 23 24.73 -0.80 -4.12
N GLY A 24 23.64 -1.55 -4.29
CA GLY A 24 23.45 -2.92 -3.77
C GLY A 24 23.14 -3.92 -4.89
N TRP A 25 23.43 -3.54 -6.13
CA TRP A 25 23.11 -4.28 -7.35
C TRP A 25 24.32 -5.16 -7.72
N GLY A 26 24.19 -6.47 -7.51
CA GLY A 26 25.01 -7.47 -8.18
C GLY A 26 24.42 -7.70 -9.57
N SER A 27 25.20 -7.39 -10.60
CA SER A 27 24.85 -7.46 -12.02
C SER A 27 24.16 -8.76 -12.47
N VAL A 28 22.95 -8.62 -13.00
CA VAL A 28 22.42 -9.45 -14.08
C VAL A 28 22.10 -8.49 -15.23
N GLY A 29 22.76 -8.63 -16.39
CA GLY A 29 22.38 -7.89 -17.59
C GLY A 29 20.92 -8.21 -17.94
N LEU A 30 20.08 -7.27 -18.33
CA LEU A 30 20.28 -6.21 -19.32
C LEU A 30 19.60 -4.93 -18.82
N ALA A 31 20.20 -3.76 -19.09
CA ALA A 31 19.42 -2.54 -19.07
C ALA A 31 18.32 -2.69 -20.13
N GLU A 32 17.04 -2.72 -19.74
CA GLU A 32 15.98 -2.40 -20.68
C GLU A 32 16.30 -1.00 -21.21
N ASP A 33 16.38 -0.88 -22.53
CA ASP A 33 16.62 0.40 -23.16
C ASP A 33 15.37 1.26 -22.95
N LEU A 34 15.36 2.04 -21.87
CA LEU A 34 14.24 2.92 -21.52
C LEU A 34 13.97 3.95 -22.63
N THR A 35 14.87 4.11 -23.61
CA THR A 35 14.65 4.98 -24.77
C THR A 35 13.65 4.42 -25.79
N ASP A 36 13.12 3.22 -25.57
CA ASP A 36 12.16 2.54 -26.46
C ASP A 36 10.72 2.57 -25.93
N ILE A 37 9.71 2.75 -26.78
CA ILE A 37 8.29 2.85 -26.39
C ILE A 37 7.69 1.50 -25.90
N VAL A 38 8.36 0.38 -26.13
CA VAL A 38 7.91 -0.96 -25.69
C VAL A 38 7.79 -1.00 -24.16
N GLY A 39 6.64 -1.43 -23.65
CA GLY A 39 6.34 -1.46 -22.22
C GLY A 39 4.86 -1.21 -21.92
N ALA A 40 4.48 -1.22 -20.64
CA ALA A 40 3.14 -0.84 -20.22
C ALA A 40 3.06 0.69 -20.00
N TRP A 41 1.89 1.28 -20.26
CA TRP A 41 1.67 2.72 -20.24
C TRP A 41 0.30 3.05 -19.69
N ARG A 42 0.22 4.09 -18.86
CA ARG A 42 -1.03 4.77 -18.50
C ARG A 42 -1.14 6.00 -19.35
N VAL A 43 -2.20 6.10 -20.13
CA VAL A 43 -2.40 7.17 -21.11
C VAL A 43 -3.56 8.06 -20.68
N GLU A 44 -3.33 9.36 -20.69
CA GLU A 44 -4.34 10.39 -20.62
C GLU A 44 -4.52 10.98 -22.02
N GLU A 45 -5.76 11.06 -22.46
CA GLU A 45 -6.17 11.59 -23.74
C GLU A 45 -7.19 12.70 -23.55
N ILE A 46 -6.99 13.84 -24.20
CA ILE A 46 -8.01 14.88 -24.33
C ILE A 46 -8.44 14.91 -25.80
N ALA A 47 -9.62 14.38 -26.09
CA ALA A 47 -10.21 14.33 -27.42
C ALA A 47 -11.10 15.55 -27.68
N ASP A 48 -11.02 16.12 -28.88
CA ASP A 48 -11.91 17.17 -29.36
C ASP A 48 -13.11 16.56 -30.11
N GLU A 49 -14.21 16.37 -29.40
CA GLU A 49 -15.41 15.71 -29.93
C GLU A 49 -16.47 16.70 -30.43
N ARG A 50 -16.10 17.97 -30.59
CA ARG A 50 -17.03 19.02 -31.05
C ARG A 50 -17.60 18.73 -32.44
N ASN A 51 -16.89 17.96 -33.26
CA ASN A 51 -17.38 17.50 -34.56
C ASN A 51 -18.53 16.48 -34.43
N CYS A 52 -18.64 15.80 -33.30
CA CYS A 52 -19.77 14.92 -32.96
C CYS A 52 -20.92 15.68 -32.28
N GLY A 53 -20.77 16.99 -32.03
CA GLY A 53 -21.74 17.81 -31.30
C GLY A 53 -21.53 17.86 -29.79
N GLU A 54 -20.39 17.34 -29.30
CA GLU A 54 -20.04 17.29 -27.87
C GLU A 54 -18.99 18.34 -27.49
N SER A 55 -18.45 18.27 -26.28
CA SER A 55 -17.34 19.11 -25.81
C SER A 55 -15.99 18.40 -25.98
N PHE A 56 -14.96 18.87 -25.27
CA PHE A 56 -13.77 18.06 -25.08
C PHE A 56 -14.07 16.93 -24.08
N SER A 57 -13.50 15.77 -24.33
CA SER A 57 -13.64 14.58 -23.48
C SER A 57 -12.27 14.12 -23.03
N THR A 58 -12.14 13.80 -21.75
CA THR A 58 -10.88 13.29 -21.17
C THR A 58 -11.03 11.80 -20.92
N TYR A 59 -10.11 11.01 -21.47
CA TYR A 59 -10.04 9.56 -21.29
C TYR A 59 -8.77 9.17 -20.57
N HIS A 60 -8.89 8.13 -19.75
CA HIS A 60 -7.75 7.46 -19.14
C HIS A 60 -7.81 5.98 -19.50
N TRP A 61 -6.72 5.45 -20.04
CA TRP A 61 -6.64 4.05 -20.44
C TRP A 61 -5.22 3.51 -20.32
N ASP A 62 -5.12 2.22 -20.07
CA ASP A 62 -3.83 1.53 -20.00
C ASP A 62 -3.53 0.85 -21.35
N ALA A 63 -2.26 0.84 -21.72
CA ALA A 63 -1.72 0.27 -22.96
C ALA A 63 -0.54 -0.64 -22.67
N ILE A 64 -0.48 -1.78 -23.35
CA ILE A 64 0.72 -2.62 -23.42
C ILE A 64 1.28 -2.50 -24.83
N VAL A 65 2.49 -1.96 -24.94
CA VAL A 65 3.22 -1.81 -26.18
C VAL A 65 4.20 -2.97 -26.32
N THR A 66 3.98 -3.83 -27.31
CA THR A 66 4.80 -5.04 -27.55
C THR A 66 5.55 -4.92 -28.86
N ARG A 67 6.84 -5.29 -28.87
CA ARG A 67 7.65 -5.28 -30.09
C ARG A 67 7.20 -6.37 -31.05
N GLU A 68 6.98 -6.03 -32.32
CA GLU A 68 6.57 -6.95 -33.38
C GLU A 68 7.36 -6.66 -34.68
N GLY A 69 8.43 -7.41 -34.91
CA GLY A 69 9.35 -7.16 -36.04
C GLY A 69 9.98 -5.77 -35.99
N ASP A 70 9.89 -5.03 -37.11
CA ASP A 70 10.37 -3.63 -37.22
C ASP A 70 9.36 -2.61 -36.65
N GLY A 71 8.19 -3.06 -36.18
CA GLY A 71 7.12 -2.24 -35.60
C GLY A 71 6.80 -2.62 -34.16
N PHE A 72 5.60 -2.24 -33.71
CA PHE A 72 5.05 -2.63 -32.42
C PHE A 72 3.52 -2.71 -32.47
N THR A 73 2.93 -3.37 -31.49
CA THR A 73 1.48 -3.34 -31.26
C THR A 73 1.18 -2.59 -29.98
N VAL A 74 0.09 -1.81 -29.97
CA VAL A 74 -0.45 -1.17 -28.76
C VAL A 74 -1.75 -1.88 -28.41
N ALA A 75 -1.76 -2.66 -27.32
CA ALA A 75 -2.95 -3.33 -26.84
C ALA A 75 -3.59 -2.52 -25.70
N THR A 76 -4.88 -2.23 -25.80
CA THR A 76 -5.67 -1.54 -24.76
C THR A 76 -6.93 -2.34 -24.44
N GLN A 77 -7.70 -1.89 -23.46
CA GLN A 77 -9.02 -2.47 -23.16
C GLN A 77 -10.02 -2.33 -24.31
N ARG A 78 -9.77 -1.42 -25.25
CA ARG A 78 -10.68 -1.09 -26.36
C ARG A 78 -10.29 -1.79 -27.67
N GLY A 79 -9.00 -2.05 -27.89
CA GLY A 79 -8.54 -2.71 -29.11
C GLY A 79 -7.03 -2.90 -29.17
N VAL A 80 -6.57 -3.48 -30.28
CA VAL A 80 -5.14 -3.67 -30.58
C VAL A 80 -4.80 -2.88 -31.84
N PHE A 81 -3.82 -1.99 -31.71
CA PHE A 81 -3.40 -1.06 -32.75
C PHE A 81 -2.05 -1.45 -33.30
N SER A 82 -1.84 -1.22 -34.59
CA SER A 82 -0.54 -1.42 -35.23
C SER A 82 0.25 -0.13 -35.19
N GLY A 83 1.51 -0.21 -34.76
CA GLY A 83 2.39 0.93 -34.61
C GLY A 83 3.79 0.75 -35.20
N TRP A 84 4.44 1.87 -35.43
CA TRP A 84 5.78 1.96 -36.01
C TRP A 84 6.50 3.21 -35.47
N THR A 85 7.82 3.22 -35.61
CA THR A 85 8.66 4.36 -35.20
C THR A 85 9.32 4.97 -36.43
N GLU A 86 9.24 6.28 -36.58
CA GLU A 86 9.93 7.05 -37.61
C GLU A 86 10.62 8.27 -36.97
N ASN A 87 11.94 8.39 -37.10
CA ASN A 87 12.71 9.53 -36.57
C ASN A 87 12.45 9.84 -35.07
N GLU A 88 12.45 8.81 -34.22
CA GLU A 88 12.15 8.92 -32.76
C GLU A 88 10.71 9.37 -32.44
N VAL A 89 9.82 9.40 -33.43
CA VAL A 89 8.38 9.60 -33.26
C VAL A 89 7.68 8.24 -33.40
N HIS A 90 6.80 7.95 -32.46
CA HIS A 90 6.02 6.73 -32.41
C HIS A 90 4.60 6.97 -32.89
N HIS A 91 4.14 6.09 -33.77
CA HIS A 91 2.84 6.18 -34.43
C HIS A 91 2.06 4.89 -34.22
N TRP A 92 0.73 4.97 -34.08
CA TRP A 92 -0.15 3.81 -34.18
C TRP A 92 -1.50 4.15 -34.79
N THR A 93 -2.13 3.13 -35.37
CA THR A 93 -3.44 3.23 -36.02
C THR A 93 -4.24 1.96 -35.82
N GLY A 94 -5.56 2.07 -35.91
CA GLY A 94 -6.44 0.91 -35.94
C GLY A 94 -7.86 1.20 -35.46
N PRO A 95 -8.81 0.32 -35.79
CA PRO A 95 -10.20 0.44 -35.37
C PRO A 95 -10.49 -0.24 -34.03
N TYR A 96 -11.50 0.26 -33.32
CA TYR A 96 -12.11 -0.38 -32.17
C TYR A 96 -13.61 -0.06 -32.08
N PRO A 97 -14.45 -0.94 -31.50
CA PRO A 97 -15.87 -0.67 -31.31
C PRO A 97 -16.11 0.31 -30.16
N GLU A 98 -16.97 1.31 -30.37
CA GLU A 98 -17.32 2.34 -29.38
C GLU A 98 -18.73 2.88 -29.67
N ASP A 99 -19.58 2.97 -28.64
CA ASP A 99 -20.93 3.56 -28.69
C ASP A 99 -21.82 3.07 -29.85
N GLY A 100 -21.76 1.77 -30.15
CA GLY A 100 -22.54 1.16 -31.24
C GLY A 100 -22.03 1.53 -32.64
N GLY A 101 -20.85 2.15 -32.75
CA GLY A 101 -20.10 2.43 -33.95
C GLY A 101 -18.68 1.86 -33.91
N ILE A 102 -17.83 2.34 -34.83
CA ILE A 102 -16.41 2.02 -34.91
C ILE A 102 -15.62 3.33 -34.84
N THR A 103 -14.77 3.46 -33.83
CA THR A 103 -13.73 4.50 -33.79
C THR A 103 -12.46 3.97 -34.43
N THR A 104 -11.87 4.74 -35.33
CA THR A 104 -10.59 4.44 -35.97
C THR A 104 -9.58 5.51 -35.60
N ILE A 105 -8.50 5.12 -34.92
CA ILE A 105 -7.31 5.96 -34.75
C ILE A 105 -6.61 5.99 -36.11
N THR A 106 -6.59 7.17 -36.74
CA THR A 106 -6.04 7.38 -38.09
C THR A 106 -4.56 7.78 -38.09
N GLY A 107 -4.05 8.21 -36.95
CA GLY A 107 -2.62 8.43 -36.73
C GLY A 107 -2.37 8.99 -35.35
N THR A 108 -1.17 8.74 -34.82
CA THR A 108 -0.62 9.39 -33.63
C THR A 108 0.80 9.86 -33.91
N ASN A 109 1.24 10.89 -33.20
CA ASN A 109 2.61 11.39 -33.24
C ASN A 109 3.09 11.60 -31.81
N VAL A 110 3.86 10.66 -31.29
CA VAL A 110 4.19 10.64 -29.86
C VAL A 110 5.69 10.51 -29.66
N THR A 111 6.26 11.34 -28.80
CA THR A 111 7.69 11.33 -28.49
C THR A 111 7.92 11.01 -27.01
N LEU A 112 8.97 10.25 -26.73
CA LEU A 112 9.39 9.90 -25.37
C LEU A 112 10.16 11.05 -24.73
N SER A 113 10.03 11.18 -23.41
CA SER A 113 10.89 12.06 -22.62
C SER A 113 12.33 11.50 -22.57
N ALA A 114 13.30 12.36 -22.24
CA ALA A 114 14.71 11.98 -22.19
C ALA A 114 15.05 10.82 -21.23
N GLY A 115 14.13 10.49 -20.31
CA GLY A 115 14.25 9.36 -19.38
C GLY A 115 13.41 8.14 -19.77
N GLY A 116 12.62 8.20 -20.84
CA GLY A 116 11.86 7.05 -21.33
C GLY A 116 10.61 6.68 -20.54
N LEU A 117 10.34 7.41 -19.46
CA LEU A 117 9.26 7.12 -18.51
C LEU A 117 7.95 7.83 -18.85
N GLU A 118 8.01 8.81 -19.75
CA GLU A 118 6.85 9.58 -20.16
C GLU A 118 6.85 9.71 -21.67
N PHE A 119 5.65 9.85 -22.25
CA PHE A 119 5.48 10.27 -23.63
C PHE A 119 4.48 11.42 -23.71
N SER A 120 4.57 12.21 -24.78
CA SER A 120 3.54 13.20 -25.12
C SER A 120 3.40 13.34 -26.62
N GLY A 121 2.20 13.69 -27.08
CA GLY A 121 1.92 13.74 -28.51
C GLY A 121 0.50 14.14 -28.87
N ASP A 122 0.18 13.92 -30.14
CA ASP A 122 -1.15 14.15 -30.70
C ASP A 122 -1.68 12.90 -31.40
N GLY A 123 -2.99 12.85 -31.55
CA GLY A 123 -3.72 11.80 -32.26
C GLY A 123 -4.82 12.36 -33.16
N GLN A 124 -5.30 11.54 -34.08
CA GLN A 124 -6.46 11.82 -34.93
C GLN A 124 -7.37 10.59 -34.96
N TRP A 125 -8.67 10.77 -34.78
CA TRP A 125 -9.63 9.68 -34.80
C TRP A 125 -10.86 10.00 -35.66
N ILE A 126 -11.53 8.94 -36.11
CA ILE A 126 -12.80 9.01 -36.82
C ILE A 126 -13.76 7.98 -36.20
N TRP A 127 -14.93 8.41 -35.74
CA TRP A 127 -16.03 7.51 -35.35
C TRP A 127 -17.05 7.39 -36.48
N GLN A 128 -17.57 6.19 -36.70
CA GLN A 128 -18.59 5.90 -37.72
C GLN A 128 -19.67 4.93 -37.20
N SER A 129 -20.95 5.26 -37.37
CA SER A 129 -22.06 4.33 -37.15
C SER A 129 -23.24 4.65 -38.05
N GLY A 130 -23.81 3.63 -38.71
CA GLY A 130 -25.10 3.76 -39.42
C GLY A 130 -25.21 4.88 -40.47
N GLY A 131 -24.09 5.31 -41.09
CA GLY A 131 -24.04 6.41 -42.06
C GLY A 131 -23.66 7.79 -41.49
N TYR A 132 -23.51 7.90 -40.17
CA TYR A 132 -22.96 9.06 -39.48
C TYR A 132 -21.45 8.91 -39.31
N SER A 133 -20.72 10.01 -39.41
CA SER A 133 -19.28 10.06 -39.14
C SER A 133 -18.93 11.38 -38.46
N CYS A 134 -18.07 11.30 -37.45
CA CYS A 134 -17.40 12.46 -36.87
C CYS A 134 -15.93 12.15 -36.61
N SER A 135 -15.12 13.19 -36.44
CA SER A 135 -13.67 13.07 -36.30
C SER A 135 -13.09 14.22 -35.51
N GLY A 136 -11.99 13.98 -34.80
CA GLY A 136 -11.33 15.02 -34.03
C GLY A 136 -9.85 14.77 -33.80
N PRO A 137 -9.10 15.83 -33.45
CA PRO A 137 -7.78 15.69 -32.86
C PRO A 137 -7.86 15.22 -31.39
N SER A 138 -6.76 14.63 -30.93
CA SER A 138 -6.52 14.31 -29.53
C SER A 138 -5.16 14.82 -29.08
N GLN A 139 -5.04 15.19 -27.81
CA GLN A 139 -3.75 15.36 -27.12
C GLN A 139 -3.51 14.15 -26.22
N LEU A 140 -2.28 13.62 -26.23
CA LEU A 140 -1.92 12.38 -25.57
C LEU A 140 -0.74 12.60 -24.61
N TRP A 141 -0.85 12.03 -23.42
CA TRP A 141 0.26 11.90 -22.46
C TRP A 141 0.30 10.48 -21.92
N GLY A 142 1.49 9.90 -21.86
CA GLY A 142 1.70 8.56 -21.34
C GLY A 142 2.69 8.57 -20.20
N THR A 143 2.42 7.80 -19.15
CA THR A 143 3.40 7.47 -18.11
C THR A 143 3.64 5.97 -18.14
N ARG A 144 4.89 5.53 -18.17
CA ARG A 144 5.24 4.11 -18.19
C ARG A 144 4.79 3.44 -16.88
N ILE A 145 4.18 2.27 -17.01
CA ILE A 145 3.78 1.37 -15.92
C ILE A 145 4.75 0.19 -15.94
N ASP A 146 5.10 -0.29 -14.76
CA ASP A 146 5.83 -1.54 -14.61
C ASP A 146 4.89 -2.73 -14.95
N VAL A 147 5.26 -3.59 -15.90
CA VAL A 147 4.38 -4.60 -16.54
C VAL A 147 3.86 -5.69 -15.57
N ALA A 148 4.24 -5.66 -14.29
CA ALA A 148 3.80 -6.61 -13.28
C ALA A 148 2.38 -6.36 -12.72
N GLU A 149 1.73 -5.23 -13.01
CA GLU A 149 0.39 -4.90 -12.46
C GLU A 149 -0.80 -5.40 -13.32
N ALA A 150 -0.59 -5.81 -14.57
CA ALA A 150 -1.69 -5.97 -15.54
C ALA A 150 -2.36 -7.36 -15.62
N ASP A 151 -1.73 -8.42 -15.09
CA ASP A 151 -2.14 -9.82 -15.32
C ASP A 151 -2.66 -10.57 -14.08
N VAL A 152 -2.90 -9.89 -12.96
CA VAL A 152 -3.35 -10.57 -11.72
C VAL A 152 -4.86 -10.40 -11.56
N PRO A 153 -5.65 -11.49 -11.46
CA PRO A 153 -7.11 -11.40 -11.29
C PRO A 153 -7.47 -10.75 -9.95
N LEU A 154 -8.55 -9.96 -9.94
CA LEU A 154 -9.12 -9.32 -8.75
C LEU A 154 -9.42 -10.36 -7.66
N VAL A 155 -8.92 -10.11 -6.44
CA VAL A 155 -9.26 -10.90 -5.25
C VAL A 155 -10.51 -10.29 -4.63
N ALA A 156 -11.63 -11.02 -4.66
CA ALA A 156 -12.74 -10.70 -3.78
C ALA A 156 -12.29 -10.93 -2.33
N LEU A 157 -12.49 -9.96 -1.45
CA LEU A 157 -12.36 -10.19 -0.02
C LEU A 157 -13.31 -11.34 0.38
N PRO A 158 -13.00 -12.12 1.44
CA PRO A 158 -13.83 -13.26 1.82
C PRO A 158 -15.31 -12.83 1.97
N ASP A 159 -16.15 -13.33 1.06
CA ASP A 159 -17.60 -13.18 1.13
C ASP A 159 -18.07 -13.97 2.36
N GLN A 160 -18.61 -13.26 3.36
CA GLN A 160 -19.28 -13.89 4.48
C GLN A 160 -20.62 -14.44 3.97
N GLN A 161 -20.71 -15.75 3.78
CA GLN A 161 -21.98 -16.38 3.40
C GLN A 161 -22.98 -16.32 4.56
N GLY A 162 -23.96 -15.42 4.49
CA GLY A 162 -25.35 -15.74 4.82
C GLY A 162 -26.10 -14.83 5.81
N GLY A 163 -27.24 -14.29 5.37
CA GLY A 163 -28.36 -13.89 6.23
C GLY A 163 -28.99 -12.55 5.86
N ASP A 164 -30.33 -12.48 5.82
CA ASP A 164 -31.18 -11.29 5.57
C ASP A 164 -31.04 -10.15 6.62
N GLU A 165 -29.95 -10.08 7.39
CA GLU A 165 -29.65 -8.96 8.28
C GLU A 165 -28.73 -7.96 7.57
N GLN A 166 -29.07 -6.68 7.62
CA GLN A 166 -28.27 -5.62 7.02
C GLN A 166 -26.89 -5.63 7.71
N GLU A 167 -25.86 -6.08 6.99
CA GLU A 167 -24.50 -6.21 7.52
C GLU A 167 -24.03 -4.91 8.19
N PRO A 168 -23.35 -4.98 9.34
CA PRO A 168 -22.83 -3.80 10.00
C PRO A 168 -21.86 -3.06 9.07
N SER A 169 -22.00 -1.74 8.99
CA SER A 169 -21.08 -0.90 8.23
C SER A 169 -19.76 -0.73 9.00
N VAL A 170 -18.77 -0.07 8.40
CA VAL A 170 -17.53 0.29 9.13
C VAL A 170 -17.75 1.63 9.85
N GLY A 171 -17.67 1.62 11.17
CA GLY A 171 -17.51 2.81 11.98
C GLY A 171 -16.07 3.29 12.04
N PHE A 172 -15.88 4.61 12.14
CA PHE A 172 -14.56 5.21 12.33
C PHE A 172 -14.60 6.31 13.38
N ARG A 173 -13.63 6.32 14.30
CA ARG A 173 -13.50 7.36 15.34
C ARG A 173 -12.03 7.68 15.56
N LEU A 174 -11.76 8.95 15.86
CA LEU A 174 -10.48 9.37 16.42
C LEU A 174 -10.62 9.49 17.94
N ILE A 175 -9.70 8.90 18.67
CA ILE A 175 -9.59 9.04 20.12
C ILE A 175 -8.23 9.65 20.49
N GLN A 176 -8.15 10.21 21.69
CA GLN A 176 -6.89 10.67 22.28
C GLN A 176 -6.43 9.66 23.31
N VAL A 177 -5.15 9.31 23.29
CA VAL A 177 -4.53 8.40 24.26
C VAL A 177 -3.33 9.07 24.91
N ASP A 178 -3.37 9.20 26.24
CA ASP A 178 -2.22 9.64 27.01
C ASP A 178 -1.10 8.58 26.90
N SER A 179 0.11 9.01 26.53
CA SER A 179 1.26 8.13 26.33
C SER A 179 2.59 8.88 26.51
N VAL A 180 3.68 8.32 25.99
CA VAL A 180 5.06 8.81 26.10
C VAL A 180 5.64 9.17 24.74
N GLY A 181 6.36 10.28 24.66
CA GLY A 181 7.06 10.76 23.46
C GLY A 181 8.50 10.26 23.34
N VAL A 182 9.27 10.86 22.43
CA VAL A 182 10.62 10.41 22.03
C VAL A 182 11.62 10.41 23.19
N GLY A 183 11.48 11.33 24.16
CA GLY A 183 12.30 11.42 25.36
C GLY A 183 11.62 10.91 26.63
N GLY A 184 10.47 10.23 26.51
CA GLY A 184 9.65 9.80 27.64
C GLY A 184 8.76 10.90 28.24
N GLU A 185 8.69 12.08 27.61
CA GLU A 185 7.75 13.13 27.97
C GLU A 185 6.29 12.69 27.77
N PRO A 186 5.34 13.13 28.61
CA PRO A 186 3.93 12.85 28.38
C PRO A 186 3.45 13.49 27.07
N VAL A 187 2.72 12.71 26.27
CA VAL A 187 2.10 13.14 25.01
C VAL A 187 0.65 12.65 24.94
N SER A 188 -0.16 13.31 24.11
CA SER A 188 -1.49 12.82 23.72
C SER A 188 -1.40 12.34 22.28
N LEU A 189 -1.64 11.05 22.05
CA LEU A 189 -1.62 10.45 20.72
C LEU A 189 -2.99 10.56 20.08
N ASP A 190 -3.02 10.96 18.81
CA ASP A 190 -4.15 10.66 17.95
C ASP A 190 -4.15 9.17 17.64
N VAL A 191 -5.28 8.50 17.86
CA VAL A 191 -5.47 7.09 17.53
C VAL A 191 -6.73 6.95 16.68
N ALA A 192 -6.57 6.30 15.52
CA ALA A 192 -7.70 5.91 14.69
C ALA A 192 -8.29 4.58 15.17
N VAL A 193 -9.61 4.50 15.20
CA VAL A 193 -10.36 3.31 15.60
C VAL A 193 -11.36 2.98 14.50
N TRP A 194 -11.20 1.83 13.86
CA TRP A 194 -12.19 1.22 12.97
C TRP A 194 -12.94 0.12 13.72
N TYR A 195 -14.24 0.00 13.51
CA TYR A 195 -15.07 -0.96 14.23
C TYR A 195 -16.35 -1.29 13.46
N PRO A 196 -17.01 -2.43 13.72
CA PRO A 196 -18.35 -2.70 13.18
C PRO A 196 -19.35 -1.68 13.73
N SER A 197 -20.19 -1.12 12.86
CA SER A 197 -21.17 -0.08 13.21
C SER A 197 -22.57 -0.44 12.73
N THR A 198 -23.58 -0.09 13.52
CA THR A 198 -24.99 -0.20 13.13
C THR A 198 -25.48 0.99 12.32
N ASP A 199 -24.72 2.09 12.30
CA ASP A 199 -25.10 3.27 11.54
C ASP A 199 -24.76 3.06 10.07
N PRO A 200 -25.54 3.63 9.12
CA PRO A 200 -25.24 3.49 7.70
C PRO A 200 -23.93 4.21 7.34
N ALA A 201 -23.14 3.58 6.47
CA ALA A 201 -21.96 4.21 5.89
C ALA A 201 -22.36 5.44 5.04
N GLN A 202 -21.51 6.46 5.07
CA GLN A 202 -21.63 7.67 4.26
C GLN A 202 -20.29 7.94 3.58
N ALA A 203 -20.33 8.61 2.44
CA ALA A 203 -19.12 9.05 1.74
C ALA A 203 -18.23 9.89 2.68
N ASP A 204 -16.96 9.54 2.75
CA ASP A 204 -15.98 10.14 3.62
C ASP A 204 -14.57 10.08 2.98
N SER A 205 -13.57 10.62 3.65
CA SER A 205 -12.17 10.49 3.25
C SER A 205 -11.19 10.49 4.43
N TYR A 206 -10.05 9.87 4.19
CA TYR A 206 -8.86 9.93 5.03
C TYR A 206 -7.85 10.92 4.46
N ALA A 207 -7.25 11.72 5.34
CA ALA A 207 -6.12 12.56 4.97
C ALA A 207 -4.86 11.71 4.78
N PHE A 208 -4.18 11.93 3.66
CA PHE A 208 -2.90 11.32 3.27
C PHE A 208 -1.93 12.39 2.76
N GLY A 209 -1.40 13.18 3.69
CA GLY A 209 -0.60 14.35 3.36
C GLY A 209 -1.43 15.34 2.54
N ASN A 210 -1.04 15.60 1.29
CA ASN A 210 -1.80 16.48 0.38
C ASN A 210 -2.94 15.78 -0.36
N PHE A 211 -3.13 14.48 -0.16
CA PHE A 211 -4.16 13.69 -0.83
C PHE A 211 -5.30 13.34 0.12
N GLN A 212 -6.46 13.07 -0.46
CA GLN A 212 -7.62 12.53 0.24
C GLN A 212 -7.90 11.16 -0.35
N MET A 213 -7.95 10.12 0.48
CA MET A 213 -8.41 8.80 0.08
C MET A 213 -9.88 8.65 0.48
N ALA A 214 -10.76 8.61 -0.51
CA ALA A 214 -12.19 8.40 -0.36
C ALA A 214 -12.52 7.01 0.20
N THR A 215 -13.60 6.96 0.95
CA THR A 215 -14.15 5.74 1.54
C THR A 215 -15.63 5.92 1.85
N GLU A 216 -16.30 4.87 2.30
CA GLU A 216 -17.65 4.91 2.85
C GLU A 216 -17.65 4.30 4.25
N LEU A 217 -17.99 5.11 5.25
CA LEU A 217 -17.96 4.71 6.66
C LEU A 217 -18.95 5.51 7.51
N ALA A 218 -19.26 5.02 8.71
CA ALA A 218 -20.06 5.68 9.72
C ALA A 218 -19.15 6.45 10.70
N ARG A 219 -18.82 7.70 10.37
CA ARG A 219 -17.96 8.54 11.23
C ARG A 219 -18.64 8.81 12.57
N ASN A 220 -17.96 8.44 13.66
CA ASN A 220 -18.48 8.47 15.02
C ASN A 220 -19.79 7.68 15.22
N GLY A 221 -20.05 6.70 14.36
CA GLY A 221 -21.26 5.87 14.42
C GLY A 221 -21.36 5.05 15.71
N ALA A 222 -22.55 4.54 15.98
CA ALA A 222 -22.77 3.59 17.07
C ALA A 222 -21.99 2.29 16.81
N VAL A 223 -21.26 1.81 17.82
CA VAL A 223 -20.55 0.52 17.76
C VAL A 223 -21.59 -0.60 17.74
N ALA A 224 -21.39 -1.61 16.88
CA ALA A 224 -22.27 -2.76 16.84
C ALA A 224 -22.18 -3.59 18.15
N PRO A 225 -23.24 -4.30 18.53
CA PRO A 225 -23.21 -5.15 19.71
C PRO A 225 -22.29 -6.37 19.56
N GLY A 226 -21.69 -6.79 20.68
CA GLY A 226 -20.90 -8.02 20.79
C GLY A 226 -19.44 -7.72 21.15
N PRO A 227 -18.71 -8.65 21.79
CA PRO A 227 -17.30 -8.44 22.05
C PRO A 227 -16.52 -8.69 20.75
N HIS A 228 -16.00 -7.62 20.16
CA HIS A 228 -15.18 -7.62 18.96
C HIS A 228 -13.70 -7.79 19.33
N PRO A 229 -12.97 -8.76 18.74
CA PRO A 229 -11.54 -8.91 18.99
C PRO A 229 -10.77 -7.64 18.59
N LEU A 230 -9.69 -7.35 19.32
CA LEU A 230 -8.93 -6.11 19.21
C LEU A 230 -7.67 -6.34 18.36
N ILE A 231 -7.49 -5.54 17.31
CA ILE A 231 -6.29 -5.55 16.48
C ILE A 231 -5.58 -4.21 16.59
N LEU A 232 -4.26 -4.20 16.82
CA LEU A 232 -3.44 -2.99 16.67
C LEU A 232 -2.68 -2.97 15.34
N PHE A 233 -2.73 -1.84 14.64
CA PHE A 233 -1.88 -1.53 13.49
C PHE A 233 -0.78 -0.53 13.87
N SER A 234 0.48 -0.82 13.54
CA SER A 234 1.59 0.14 13.63
C SER A 234 2.13 0.53 12.25
N HIS A 235 2.25 1.84 12.00
CA HIS A 235 2.66 2.37 10.70
C HIS A 235 4.18 2.42 10.49
N GLY A 236 4.60 2.43 9.21
CA GLY A 236 5.99 2.60 8.80
C GLY A 236 6.55 4.01 9.06
N ALA A 237 7.85 4.19 8.83
CA ALA A 237 8.51 5.48 9.01
C ALA A 237 7.89 6.55 8.09
N GLY A 238 7.56 7.71 8.64
CA GLY A 238 6.90 8.79 7.88
C GLY A 238 5.39 8.60 7.66
N GLY A 239 4.81 7.48 8.11
CA GLY A 239 3.39 7.20 7.98
C GLY A 239 2.51 7.77 9.09
N SER A 240 1.27 7.30 9.10
CA SER A 240 0.21 7.52 10.10
C SER A 240 -0.64 6.27 10.32
N GLY A 241 -1.56 6.30 11.28
CA GLY A 241 -2.57 5.26 11.48
C GLY A 241 -3.45 4.99 10.24
N HIS A 242 -3.59 5.94 9.32
CA HIS A 242 -4.29 5.69 8.04
C HIS A 242 -3.48 4.84 7.06
N SER A 243 -2.16 4.64 7.27
CA SER A 243 -1.24 4.10 6.25
C SER A 243 -1.67 2.78 5.63
N THR A 244 -2.48 1.94 6.28
CA THR A 244 -3.06 0.72 5.70
C THR A 244 -4.55 0.63 5.96
N ALA A 245 -5.27 1.76 5.85
CA ALA A 245 -6.71 1.83 6.12
C ALA A 245 -7.53 0.80 5.32
N TYR A 246 -7.07 0.38 4.14
CA TYR A 246 -7.72 -0.68 3.36
C TYR A 246 -7.75 -2.03 4.09
N ILE A 247 -6.71 -2.36 4.86
CA ILE A 247 -6.69 -3.56 5.73
C ILE A 247 -7.51 -3.29 6.99
N CYS A 248 -7.36 -2.11 7.62
CA CYS A 248 -8.07 -1.78 8.84
C CYS A 248 -9.60 -1.81 8.66
N GLU A 249 -10.11 -1.25 7.55
CA GLU A 249 -11.53 -1.34 7.24
C GLU A 249 -11.95 -2.78 6.90
N GLY A 250 -11.12 -3.54 6.17
CA GLY A 250 -11.42 -4.95 5.88
C GLY A 250 -11.56 -5.79 7.14
N LEU A 251 -10.69 -5.56 8.14
CA LEU A 251 -10.79 -6.17 9.46
C LEU A 251 -12.02 -5.69 10.23
N ALA A 252 -12.36 -4.40 10.17
CA ALA A 252 -13.60 -3.91 10.77
C ALA A 252 -14.85 -4.52 10.14
N ARG A 253 -14.90 -4.68 8.81
CA ARG A 253 -15.96 -5.42 8.11
C ARG A 253 -16.02 -6.88 8.57
N ALA A 254 -14.87 -7.48 8.85
CA ALA A 254 -14.76 -8.85 9.37
C ALA A 254 -15.09 -9.00 10.87
N GLY A 255 -15.51 -7.93 11.56
CA GLY A 255 -15.96 -7.98 12.95
C GLY A 255 -14.92 -7.61 14.02
N PHE A 256 -13.78 -7.06 13.62
CA PHE A 256 -12.71 -6.63 14.54
C PHE A 256 -12.83 -5.14 14.92
N VAL A 257 -12.40 -4.80 16.13
CA VAL A 257 -12.04 -3.41 16.45
C VAL A 257 -10.56 -3.23 16.14
N VAL A 258 -10.21 -2.27 15.28
CA VAL A 258 -8.83 -2.00 14.87
C VAL A 258 -8.40 -0.64 15.36
N VAL A 259 -7.28 -0.58 16.08
CA VAL A 259 -6.67 0.67 16.56
C VAL A 259 -5.34 0.94 15.89
N ALA A 260 -5.10 2.20 15.50
CA ALA A 260 -3.84 2.60 14.89
C ALA A 260 -3.36 3.95 15.45
N PRO A 261 -2.33 3.96 16.32
CA PRO A 261 -1.78 5.20 16.84
C PRO A 261 -0.93 5.94 15.79
N ASP A 262 -0.97 7.26 15.85
CA ASP A 262 0.04 8.14 15.22
C ASP A 262 1.25 8.26 16.13
N HIS A 263 2.30 7.49 15.84
CA HIS A 263 3.51 7.53 16.63
C HIS A 263 4.18 8.91 16.59
N THR A 264 4.76 9.36 17.70
CA THR A 264 5.41 10.68 17.80
C THR A 264 6.78 10.74 17.13
N ASP A 265 6.91 10.10 15.97
CA ASP A 265 8.12 10.12 15.17
C ASP A 265 8.59 11.54 14.87
N ALA A 266 9.90 11.72 14.79
CA ALA A 266 10.53 12.99 14.44
C ALA A 266 10.16 13.48 13.03
N VAL A 267 9.84 12.56 12.11
CA VAL A 267 9.39 12.86 10.74
C VAL A 267 8.13 12.09 10.42
N SER A 268 7.10 12.81 10.00
CA SER A 268 5.83 12.27 9.54
C SER A 268 5.39 13.02 8.28
N CYS A 269 4.93 12.27 7.29
CA CYS A 269 4.49 12.78 5.98
C CYS A 269 2.96 12.77 5.84
N VAL A 270 2.29 12.16 6.82
CA VAL A 270 0.85 11.99 6.93
C VAL A 270 0.52 11.92 8.42
N ARG A 271 -0.56 12.56 8.86
CA ARG A 271 -1.15 12.39 10.20
C ARG A 271 -2.64 12.10 10.11
N LEU A 272 -3.21 11.54 11.18
CA LEU A 272 -4.65 11.35 11.36
C LEU A 272 -5.38 12.70 11.46
N VAL A 273 -4.78 13.65 12.18
CA VAL A 273 -5.28 15.01 12.38
C VAL A 273 -4.23 15.98 11.89
N GLY A 274 -4.62 16.87 10.97
CA GLY A 274 -3.72 17.84 10.36
C GLY A 274 -3.39 17.53 8.91
N ASN A 275 -2.56 18.39 8.33
CA ASN A 275 -2.12 18.31 6.93
C ASN A 275 -0.59 18.24 6.86
N GLU A 276 0.04 17.55 7.82
CA GLU A 276 1.49 17.35 7.83
C GLU A 276 1.94 16.76 6.50
N THR A 277 3.04 17.31 5.99
CA THR A 277 3.77 16.76 4.86
C THR A 277 5.25 16.84 5.18
N CYS A 278 6.01 15.92 4.63
CA CYS A 278 7.46 15.89 4.75
C CYS A 278 8.08 16.11 3.37
N ARG A 279 9.33 16.59 3.32
CA ARG A 279 10.10 16.54 2.07
C ARG A 279 10.68 15.16 1.89
N LEU A 280 10.79 14.69 0.64
CA LEU A 280 11.40 13.40 0.32
C LEU A 280 12.79 13.24 0.96
N GLY A 281 13.62 14.29 0.98
CA GLY A 281 14.93 14.24 1.63
C GLY A 281 14.88 14.05 3.15
N GLU A 282 13.87 14.60 3.83
CA GLU A 282 13.66 14.43 5.28
C GLU A 282 13.18 13.01 5.59
N LEU A 283 12.24 12.49 4.79
CA LEU A 283 11.79 11.10 4.88
C LEU A 283 12.94 10.11 4.67
N LEU A 284 13.76 10.32 3.64
CA LEU A 284 14.90 9.45 3.34
C LEU A 284 15.96 9.49 4.45
N ALA A 285 16.23 10.67 5.02
CA ALA A 285 17.13 10.81 6.16
C ALA A 285 16.61 10.06 7.38
N TYR A 286 15.32 10.25 7.71
CA TYR A 286 14.68 9.59 8.85
C TYR A 286 14.59 8.07 8.65
N ALA A 287 14.20 7.58 7.48
CA ALA A 287 14.21 6.15 7.16
C ALA A 287 15.63 5.56 7.27
N GLY A 288 16.65 6.34 6.89
CA GLY A 288 18.05 5.98 7.09
C GLY A 288 18.44 5.86 8.56
N GLU A 289 18.00 6.80 9.40
CA GLU A 289 18.20 6.77 10.86
C GLU A 289 17.49 5.57 11.51
N VAL A 290 16.21 5.36 11.17
CA VAL A 290 15.42 4.21 11.61
C VAL A 290 16.16 2.93 11.29
N ARG A 291 16.52 2.73 10.01
CA ARG A 291 17.27 1.56 9.56
C ARG A 291 18.56 1.40 10.35
N ASN A 292 19.39 2.44 10.46
CA ASN A 292 20.71 2.34 11.08
C ASN A 292 20.63 1.93 12.55
N ASN A 293 19.62 2.40 13.29
CA ASN A 293 19.43 2.02 14.69
C ASN A 293 18.84 0.62 14.84
N ILE A 294 17.82 0.24 14.05
CA ILE A 294 17.21 -1.09 14.17
C ILE A 294 18.13 -2.20 13.66
N VAL A 295 18.95 -1.96 12.62
CA VAL A 295 19.94 -2.96 12.15
C VAL A 295 21.14 -3.07 13.07
N ALA A 296 21.35 -2.12 13.98
CA ALA A 296 22.40 -2.21 14.99
C ALA A 296 22.04 -3.16 16.15
N GLY A 297 20.79 -3.64 16.21
CA GLY A 297 20.31 -4.54 17.25
C GLY A 297 19.01 -4.06 17.88
N PRO A 298 18.25 -4.96 18.53
CA PRO A 298 17.04 -4.60 19.25
C PRO A 298 17.33 -3.60 20.38
N GLU A 299 18.46 -3.72 21.08
CA GLU A 299 18.87 -2.75 22.11
C GLU A 299 19.04 -1.33 21.54
N SER A 300 19.74 -1.20 20.41
CA SER A 300 19.93 0.11 19.76
C SER A 300 18.60 0.65 19.22
N GLY A 301 17.75 -0.20 18.65
CA GLY A 301 16.42 0.16 18.21
C GLY A 301 15.53 0.64 19.35
N LEU A 302 15.51 -0.08 20.48
CA LEU A 302 14.75 0.29 21.68
C LEU A 302 15.29 1.57 22.33
N ALA A 303 16.61 1.77 22.36
CA ALA A 303 17.19 3.01 22.86
C ALA A 303 16.78 4.24 22.03
N ALA A 304 16.68 4.10 20.70
CA ALA A 304 16.29 5.18 19.81
C ALA A 304 14.77 5.38 19.72
N PHE A 305 14.00 4.28 19.79
CA PHE A 305 12.59 4.25 19.39
C PHE A 305 11.67 3.50 20.35
N GLY A 306 12.10 3.27 21.60
CA GLY A 306 11.30 2.58 22.63
C GLY A 306 9.96 3.23 22.94
N TYR A 307 9.75 4.49 22.53
CA TYR A 307 8.44 5.14 22.58
C TYR A 307 7.41 4.44 21.69
N ARG A 308 7.77 3.86 20.54
CA ARG A 308 6.82 3.19 19.65
C ARG A 308 6.14 1.96 20.28
N PRO A 309 6.86 0.96 20.80
CA PRO A 309 6.21 -0.15 21.50
C PRO A 309 5.47 0.30 22.76
N ALA A 310 5.95 1.33 23.48
CA ALA A 310 5.22 1.90 24.61
C ALA A 310 3.87 2.51 24.18
N GLN A 311 3.87 3.35 23.15
CA GLN A 311 2.67 3.97 22.58
C GLN A 311 1.66 2.93 22.07
N ALA A 312 2.13 1.85 21.48
CA ALA A 312 1.28 0.74 21.06
C ALA A 312 0.62 0.04 22.27
N ARG A 313 1.36 -0.23 23.36
CA ARG A 313 0.78 -0.78 24.59
C ARG A 313 -0.22 0.17 25.23
N ASP A 314 0.10 1.45 25.30
CA ASP A 314 -0.80 2.47 25.86
C ASP A 314 -2.10 2.57 25.06
N THR A 315 -2.02 2.41 23.73
CA THR A 315 -3.19 2.36 22.84
C THR A 315 -4.08 1.15 23.12
N LEU A 316 -3.50 -0.04 23.29
CA LEU A 316 -4.26 -1.24 23.68
C LEU A 316 -4.89 -1.05 25.07
N ASN A 317 -4.11 -0.60 26.05
CA ASN A 317 -4.60 -0.32 27.41
C ASN A 317 -5.74 0.72 27.43
N ALA A 318 -5.69 1.73 26.57
CA ALA A 318 -6.77 2.71 26.43
C ALA A 318 -8.06 2.05 25.94
N MET A 319 -7.99 1.10 25.00
CA MET A 319 -9.18 0.35 24.57
C MET A 319 -9.73 -0.54 25.67
N LEU A 320 -8.87 -1.17 26.47
CA LEU A 320 -9.30 -1.93 27.65
C LEU A 320 -10.04 -1.03 28.66
N ALA A 321 -9.52 0.18 28.90
CA ALA A 321 -10.16 1.16 29.77
C ALA A 321 -11.50 1.66 29.20
N LEU A 322 -11.55 1.98 27.91
CA LEU A 322 -12.78 2.38 27.21
C LEU A 322 -13.82 1.25 27.18
N ASN A 323 -13.42 -0.01 27.14
CA ASN A 323 -14.33 -1.14 27.25
C ASN A 323 -14.95 -1.24 28.66
N GLY A 324 -14.19 -0.89 29.70
CA GLY A 324 -14.63 -0.91 31.10
C GLY A 324 -15.47 0.29 31.55
N ASP A 325 -15.46 1.41 30.82
CA ASP A 325 -16.15 2.65 31.19
C ASP A 325 -17.60 2.69 30.66
N PRO A 326 -18.64 2.71 31.53
CA PRO A 326 -20.05 2.82 31.11
C PRO A 326 -20.40 4.08 30.31
N GLY A 327 -19.57 5.12 30.34
CA GLY A 327 -19.74 6.34 29.54
C GLY A 327 -19.13 6.26 28.14
N SER A 328 -18.36 5.21 27.86
CA SER A 328 -17.67 5.01 26.59
C SER A 328 -18.59 4.38 25.53
N PRO A 329 -18.50 4.81 24.24
CA PRO A 329 -19.15 4.11 23.14
C PRO A 329 -18.71 2.65 22.98
N PHE A 330 -17.53 2.30 23.49
CA PHE A 330 -16.97 0.95 23.41
C PHE A 330 -17.30 0.08 24.62
N HIS A 331 -18.11 0.56 25.57
CA HIS A 331 -18.40 -0.16 26.80
C HIS A 331 -18.97 -1.57 26.55
N GLY A 332 -18.24 -2.60 26.98
CA GLY A 332 -18.64 -4.00 26.82
C GLY A 332 -18.72 -4.51 25.37
N THR A 333 -18.09 -3.81 24.42
CA THR A 333 -18.09 -4.16 22.99
C THR A 333 -16.73 -4.67 22.48
N VAL A 334 -15.68 -4.63 23.31
CA VAL A 334 -14.35 -5.09 22.92
C VAL A 334 -14.03 -6.39 23.64
N ASP A 335 -13.62 -7.40 22.89
CA ASP A 335 -13.02 -8.61 23.43
C ASP A 335 -11.54 -8.35 23.72
N CYS A 336 -11.24 -8.07 24.99
CA CYS A 336 -9.88 -7.75 25.41
C CYS A 336 -9.00 -8.99 25.61
N ASP A 337 -9.58 -10.19 25.55
CA ASP A 337 -8.86 -11.46 25.69
C ASP A 337 -8.45 -12.03 24.33
N ARG A 338 -8.91 -11.44 23.23
CA ARG A 338 -8.55 -11.80 21.85
C ARG A 338 -7.87 -10.63 21.16
N VAL A 339 -6.54 -10.62 21.17
CA VAL A 339 -5.71 -9.49 20.71
C VAL A 339 -4.76 -9.92 19.60
N GLY A 340 -4.80 -9.21 18.48
CA GLY A 340 -3.87 -9.38 17.35
C GLY A 340 -3.12 -8.09 17.03
N MET A 341 -2.02 -8.20 16.28
CA MET A 341 -1.22 -7.03 15.89
C MET A 341 -0.63 -7.16 14.50
N PHE A 342 -0.60 -6.07 13.74
CA PHE A 342 0.16 -6.02 12.50
C PHE A 342 0.86 -4.70 12.31
N GLY A 343 1.87 -4.69 11.44
CA GLY A 343 2.59 -3.47 11.15
C GLY A 343 3.30 -3.54 9.82
N HIS A 344 3.50 -2.36 9.23
CA HIS A 344 4.24 -2.19 7.98
C HIS A 344 5.62 -1.61 8.23
N SER A 345 6.66 -2.18 7.61
CA SER A 345 8.02 -1.64 7.65
C SER A 345 8.48 -1.39 9.09
N PHE A 346 8.76 -0.15 9.49
CA PHE A 346 9.11 0.19 10.87
C PHE A 346 8.04 -0.21 11.89
N GLY A 347 6.76 -0.19 11.52
CA GLY A 347 5.69 -0.71 12.35
C GLY A 347 5.73 -2.23 12.50
N ALA A 348 6.22 -2.96 11.50
CA ALA A 348 6.45 -4.40 11.64
C ALA A 348 7.54 -4.69 12.69
N TRP A 349 8.58 -3.85 12.80
CA TRP A 349 9.56 -3.95 13.89
C TRP A 349 8.88 -3.76 15.26
N THR A 350 7.98 -2.77 15.40
CA THR A 350 7.16 -2.60 16.62
C THR A 350 6.33 -3.84 16.91
N THR A 351 5.66 -4.41 15.89
CA THR A 351 4.86 -5.63 16.02
C THR A 351 5.69 -6.81 16.50
N MET A 352 6.88 -7.01 15.94
CA MET A 352 7.77 -8.12 16.31
C MET A 352 8.22 -8.05 17.77
N LEU A 353 8.52 -6.84 18.28
CA LEU A 353 8.83 -6.64 19.70
C LEU A 353 7.67 -7.08 20.60
N LEU A 354 6.45 -6.63 20.26
CA LEU A 354 5.24 -6.94 21.02
C LEU A 354 4.79 -8.41 20.86
N ALA A 355 5.20 -9.08 19.77
CA ALA A 355 5.03 -10.51 19.55
C ALA A 355 6.04 -11.39 20.30
N GLY A 356 6.93 -10.78 21.10
CA GLY A 356 7.86 -11.49 21.97
C GLY A 356 9.26 -11.70 21.40
N ALA A 357 9.63 -10.97 20.34
CA ALA A 357 11.01 -11.04 19.83
C ALA A 357 12.03 -10.54 20.86
N VAL A 358 11.64 -9.69 21.81
CA VAL A 358 12.50 -9.22 22.91
C VAL A 358 11.77 -9.40 24.24
N GLU A 359 12.45 -10.03 25.20
CA GLU A 359 11.93 -10.23 26.55
C GLU A 359 11.61 -8.89 27.23
N GLY A 360 10.45 -8.81 27.89
CA GLY A 360 9.97 -7.59 28.55
C GLY A 360 9.20 -6.64 27.64
N GLU A 361 9.31 -6.80 26.32
CA GLU A 361 8.50 -6.02 25.37
C GLU A 361 7.19 -6.74 24.96
N ALA A 362 7.07 -8.05 25.14
CA ALA A 362 5.90 -8.79 24.70
C ALA A 362 4.57 -8.24 25.26
N TRP A 363 3.54 -8.17 24.41
CA TRP A 363 2.16 -8.09 24.90
C TRP A 363 1.76 -9.46 25.47
N PRO A 364 1.21 -9.51 26.70
CA PRO A 364 0.83 -10.78 27.30
C PRO A 364 -0.38 -11.38 26.60
N GLY A 365 -0.26 -12.64 26.15
CA GLY A 365 -1.36 -13.37 25.52
C GLY A 365 -1.75 -12.83 24.14
N LEU A 366 -0.78 -12.42 23.32
CA LEU A 366 -1.04 -12.04 21.94
C LEU A 366 -1.47 -13.28 21.13
N ASP A 367 -2.59 -13.20 20.41
CA ASP A 367 -3.16 -14.34 19.67
C ASP A 367 -2.68 -14.42 18.22
N GLY A 368 -2.07 -13.36 17.68
CA GLY A 368 -1.48 -13.41 16.35
C GLY A 368 -0.79 -12.12 15.92
N ALA A 369 0.26 -12.27 15.13
CA ALA A 369 1.03 -11.16 14.59
C ALA A 369 1.19 -11.24 13.06
N VAL A 370 1.11 -10.09 12.36
CA VAL A 370 1.44 -10.00 10.93
C VAL A 370 2.51 -8.93 10.69
N SER A 371 3.62 -9.34 10.07
CA SER A 371 4.73 -8.47 9.67
C SER A 371 4.65 -8.21 8.16
N LEU A 372 4.25 -6.99 7.79
CA LEU A 372 4.15 -6.55 6.40
C LEU A 372 5.44 -5.84 5.99
N SER A 373 6.20 -6.44 5.08
CA SER A 373 7.44 -5.85 4.55
C SER A 373 8.42 -5.43 5.67
N GLY A 374 8.61 -6.31 6.65
CA GLY A 374 9.34 -6.00 7.87
C GLY A 374 10.86 -5.89 7.68
N PRO A 375 11.54 -4.90 8.30
CA PRO A 375 12.97 -4.73 8.17
C PRO A 375 13.70 -5.71 9.10
N THR A 376 14.12 -6.89 8.62
CA THR A 376 14.81 -7.87 9.50
C THR A 376 16.13 -8.39 8.97
N THR A 377 17.27 -7.83 9.39
CA THR A 377 18.59 -8.46 9.15
C THR A 377 18.91 -9.44 10.27
N GLU A 378 19.96 -10.25 10.11
CA GLU A 378 20.53 -11.10 11.18
C GLU A 378 20.84 -10.30 12.45
N THR A 379 21.08 -9.00 12.29
CA THR A 379 21.39 -8.07 13.37
C THR A 379 20.18 -7.32 13.89
N THR A 380 19.07 -7.19 13.14
CA THR A 380 17.85 -6.55 13.67
C THR A 380 17.19 -7.42 14.73
N PHE A 381 17.01 -8.70 14.41
CA PHE A 381 16.61 -9.75 15.33
C PHE A 381 17.47 -10.97 15.02
N SER A 382 18.16 -11.48 16.03
CA SER A 382 18.87 -12.76 15.90
C SER A 382 17.88 -13.92 15.81
N THR A 383 18.36 -15.09 15.39
CA THR A 383 17.59 -16.33 15.43
C THR A 383 16.97 -16.61 16.80
N GLU A 384 17.67 -16.29 17.89
CA GLU A 384 17.17 -16.46 19.25
C GLU A 384 15.94 -15.58 19.52
N HIS A 385 15.99 -14.30 19.11
CA HIS A 385 14.85 -13.39 19.21
C HIS A 385 13.65 -13.89 18.38
N ILE A 386 13.88 -14.39 17.17
CA ILE A 386 12.77 -14.89 16.34
C ILE A 386 12.20 -16.19 16.90
N SER A 387 13.05 -17.05 17.48
CA SER A 387 12.60 -18.29 18.13
C SER A 387 11.82 -18.04 19.43
N SER A 388 11.89 -16.83 20.00
CA SER A 388 11.19 -16.48 21.25
C SER A 388 9.80 -15.88 21.03
N LEU A 389 9.35 -15.72 19.78
CA LEU A 389 7.99 -15.30 19.47
C LEU A 389 6.97 -16.22 20.16
N ASN A 390 5.87 -15.64 20.63
CA ASN A 390 4.94 -16.34 21.53
C ASN A 390 3.53 -16.52 20.96
N CYS A 391 3.33 -16.22 19.68
CA CYS A 391 2.03 -16.25 19.01
C CYS A 391 2.16 -16.78 17.57
N PRO A 392 1.05 -17.20 16.95
CA PRO A 392 0.98 -17.38 15.52
C PRO A 392 1.53 -16.17 14.77
N ILE A 393 2.29 -16.38 13.69
CA ILE A 393 2.88 -15.26 12.94
C ILE A 393 2.82 -15.43 11.43
N MET A 394 2.47 -14.35 10.72
CA MET A 394 2.57 -14.26 9.27
C MET A 394 3.57 -13.19 8.86
N TYR A 395 4.42 -13.53 7.89
CA TYR A 395 5.25 -12.59 7.17
C TYR A 395 4.67 -12.38 5.77
N GLN A 396 4.50 -11.13 5.36
CA GLN A 396 4.19 -10.82 3.96
C GLN A 396 5.29 -9.93 3.38
N ALA A 397 5.78 -10.28 2.19
CA ALA A 397 6.82 -9.53 1.49
C ALA A 397 6.58 -9.54 -0.02
N GLY A 398 7.09 -8.53 -0.72
CA GLY A 398 6.99 -8.43 -2.18
C GLY A 398 8.13 -9.14 -2.90
N SER A 399 7.90 -9.68 -4.10
CA SER A 399 8.96 -10.31 -4.92
C SER A 399 10.01 -9.34 -5.42
N ARG A 400 9.69 -8.04 -5.47
CA ARG A 400 10.62 -6.96 -5.81
C ARG A 400 11.39 -6.43 -4.60
N GLU A 401 11.06 -6.90 -3.40
CA GLU A 401 11.85 -6.63 -2.21
C GLU A 401 13.12 -7.50 -2.22
N TRP A 402 14.20 -6.92 -1.71
CA TRP A 402 15.52 -7.54 -1.77
C TRP A 402 15.59 -8.83 -0.93
N ASN A 403 16.19 -9.87 -1.55
CA ASN A 403 16.68 -11.11 -0.95
C ASN A 403 15.62 -11.94 -0.18
N LEU A 404 14.75 -12.65 -0.93
CA LEU A 404 13.74 -13.57 -0.40
C LEU A 404 14.29 -14.63 0.55
N ASP A 405 15.52 -15.09 0.33
CA ASP A 405 16.23 -16.01 1.22
C ASP A 405 16.31 -15.49 2.65
N ARG A 406 16.30 -14.17 2.84
CA ARG A 406 16.30 -13.49 4.14
C ARG A 406 14.99 -13.68 4.89
N TYR A 407 13.85 -13.47 4.24
CA TYR A 407 12.53 -13.65 4.87
C TYR A 407 12.28 -15.13 5.20
N GLN A 408 12.70 -16.03 4.31
CA GLN A 408 12.59 -17.47 4.55
C GLN A 408 13.50 -17.92 5.70
N ARG A 409 14.80 -17.61 5.65
CA ARG A 409 15.77 -18.18 6.60
C ARG A 409 15.90 -17.46 7.93
N LEU A 410 15.70 -16.14 7.97
CA LEU A 410 15.89 -15.36 9.20
C LEU A 410 14.61 -15.20 10.01
N LEU A 411 13.47 -15.14 9.32
CA LEU A 411 12.18 -14.94 9.96
C LEU A 411 11.40 -16.25 10.02
N TYR A 412 10.99 -16.78 8.87
CA TYR A 412 10.10 -17.92 8.83
C TYR A 412 10.70 -19.19 9.44
N ASP A 413 11.91 -19.59 9.04
CA ASP A 413 12.54 -20.84 9.48
C ASP A 413 12.66 -20.96 11.01
N PRO A 414 13.19 -19.96 11.75
CA PRO A 414 13.34 -20.06 13.20
C PRO A 414 12.07 -19.76 14.00
N SER A 415 11.03 -19.17 13.40
CA SER A 415 9.79 -18.89 14.13
C SER A 415 9.11 -20.17 14.63
N PRO A 416 8.47 -20.13 15.81
CA PRO A 416 7.59 -21.20 16.24
C PRO A 416 6.31 -21.24 15.37
N ALA A 417 5.75 -22.43 15.23
CA ALA A 417 4.45 -22.61 14.60
C ALA A 417 3.30 -22.23 15.56
N PRO A 418 2.12 -21.78 15.09
CA PRO A 418 1.75 -21.65 13.67
C PRO A 418 2.45 -20.48 12.97
N LYS A 419 2.97 -20.69 11.76
CA LYS A 419 3.69 -19.66 11.01
C LYS A 419 3.43 -19.71 9.52
N TYR A 420 3.43 -18.52 8.91
CA TYR A 420 3.10 -18.31 7.51
C TYR A 420 4.08 -17.33 6.87
N LEU A 421 4.44 -17.59 5.61
CA LEU A 421 5.14 -16.63 4.74
C LEU A 421 4.36 -16.53 3.45
N ILE A 422 3.99 -15.31 3.07
CA ILE A 422 3.36 -15.00 1.79
C ILE A 422 4.26 -14.05 1.04
N GLN A 423 4.60 -14.44 -0.18
CA GLN A 423 5.30 -13.59 -1.12
C GLN A 423 4.33 -13.15 -2.21
N VAL A 424 4.15 -11.85 -2.35
CA VAL A 424 3.29 -11.25 -3.37
C VAL A 424 4.15 -10.91 -4.59
N GLU A 425 3.85 -11.55 -5.72
CA GLU A 425 4.56 -11.31 -6.97
C GLU A 425 4.35 -9.87 -7.43
N GLY A 426 5.38 -9.24 -8.01
CA GLY A 426 5.30 -7.87 -8.49
C GLY A 426 5.21 -6.78 -7.42
N ALA A 427 4.94 -7.13 -6.16
CA ALA A 427 4.86 -6.17 -5.06
C ALA A 427 6.25 -5.69 -4.62
N ASP A 428 6.31 -4.43 -4.18
CA ASP A 428 7.46 -3.78 -3.56
C ASP A 428 7.14 -3.32 -2.12
N HIS A 429 8.13 -2.71 -1.46
CA HIS A 429 8.01 -2.23 -0.08
C HIS A 429 6.82 -1.29 0.16
N ASN A 430 6.44 -0.49 -0.83
CA ASN A 430 5.37 0.51 -0.70
C ASN A 430 4.00 -0.05 -1.09
N THR A 431 3.93 -1.21 -1.73
CA THR A 431 2.68 -1.87 -2.12
C THR A 431 1.81 -2.20 -0.90
N PHE A 432 2.45 -2.58 0.20
CA PHE A 432 1.81 -2.87 1.50
C PHE A 432 1.21 -1.63 2.17
N ALA A 433 1.72 -0.44 1.85
CA ALA A 433 1.17 0.83 2.30
C ALA A 433 0.09 1.33 1.34
N GLY A 434 -0.88 2.06 1.90
CA GLY A 434 -1.96 2.73 1.18
C GLY A 434 -1.62 4.14 0.69
N GLY A 435 -0.41 4.68 0.98
CA GLY A 435 -0.24 6.14 0.95
C GLY A 435 1.12 6.77 0.65
N ALA A 436 2.15 6.05 0.20
CA ALA A 436 3.41 6.70 -0.18
C ALA A 436 3.55 7.01 -1.70
N ALA A 437 2.71 6.43 -2.58
CA ALA A 437 2.94 6.52 -4.03
C ALA A 437 1.73 6.54 -5.02
N SER A 438 0.46 6.39 -4.64
CA SER A 438 -0.65 6.24 -5.64
C SER A 438 -1.72 7.33 -5.50
N ARG A 439 -2.04 8.19 -6.48
CA ARG A 439 -2.77 7.97 -7.77
C ARG A 439 -4.09 7.18 -7.71
N THR A 440 -4.45 6.61 -6.56
CA THR A 440 -5.71 5.86 -6.37
C THR A 440 -6.54 6.57 -5.31
N PRO A 441 -7.70 7.15 -5.65
CA PRO A 441 -8.39 8.07 -4.77
C PRO A 441 -9.30 7.39 -3.75
N SER A 442 -9.39 6.05 -3.67
CA SER A 442 -10.32 5.38 -2.74
C SER A 442 -9.81 4.06 -2.17
N ILE A 443 -10.35 3.66 -1.01
CA ILE A 443 -10.11 2.35 -0.37
C ILE A 443 -10.52 1.20 -1.30
N GLU A 444 -11.68 1.30 -1.93
CA GLU A 444 -12.16 0.30 -2.88
C GLU A 444 -11.20 0.17 -4.08
N GLY A 445 -10.69 1.29 -4.60
CA GLY A 445 -9.70 1.28 -5.67
C GLY A 445 -8.33 0.73 -5.25
N LEU A 446 -7.99 0.77 -3.95
CA LEU A 446 -6.83 0.05 -3.43
C LEU A 446 -7.10 -1.45 -3.38
N LEU A 447 -8.26 -1.87 -2.89
CA LEU A 447 -8.63 -3.28 -2.79
C LEU A 447 -8.80 -3.94 -4.17
N SER A 448 -9.22 -3.18 -5.17
CA SER A 448 -9.27 -3.64 -6.56
C SER A 448 -7.89 -3.78 -7.20
N GLN A 449 -6.80 -3.40 -6.52
CA GLN A 449 -5.47 -3.69 -7.03
C GLN A 449 -5.07 -5.08 -6.58
N PRO A 450 -4.67 -5.96 -7.50
CA PRO A 450 -4.53 -7.37 -7.18
C PRO A 450 -3.56 -7.66 -6.04
N HIS A 451 -2.40 -6.99 -6.00
CA HIS A 451 -1.45 -7.14 -4.88
C HIS A 451 -2.08 -6.76 -3.54
N ARG A 452 -2.81 -5.64 -3.48
CA ARG A 452 -3.41 -5.13 -2.25
C ARG A 452 -4.63 -5.93 -1.81
N GLY A 453 -5.43 -6.43 -2.75
CA GLY A 453 -6.49 -7.40 -2.48
C GLY A 453 -5.93 -8.67 -1.86
N THR A 454 -4.84 -9.22 -2.40
CA THR A 454 -4.12 -10.38 -1.85
C THR A 454 -3.57 -10.12 -0.44
N ILE A 455 -2.89 -9.00 -0.25
CA ILE A 455 -2.33 -8.60 1.06
C ILE A 455 -3.43 -8.49 2.11
N ALA A 456 -4.53 -7.82 1.78
CA ALA A 456 -5.67 -7.63 2.68
C ALA A 456 -6.34 -8.97 2.99
N ALA A 457 -6.69 -9.76 1.96
CA ALA A 457 -7.38 -11.03 2.12
C ALA A 457 -6.59 -11.99 3.03
N ALA A 458 -5.29 -12.15 2.77
CA ALA A 458 -4.46 -13.03 3.60
C ALA A 458 -4.29 -12.52 5.03
N THR A 459 -4.18 -11.21 5.23
CA THR A 459 -4.12 -10.61 6.58
C THR A 459 -5.42 -10.83 7.34
N ILE A 460 -6.56 -10.65 6.68
CA ILE A 460 -7.89 -10.82 7.28
C ILE A 460 -8.13 -12.29 7.63
N ASP A 461 -7.83 -13.22 6.71
CA ASP A 461 -7.97 -14.66 6.96
C ASP A 461 -7.05 -15.13 8.11
N PHE A 462 -5.83 -14.57 8.22
CA PHE A 462 -4.96 -14.84 9.36
C PHE A 462 -5.58 -14.44 10.70
N PHE A 463 -6.11 -13.22 10.80
CA PHE A 463 -6.71 -12.75 12.05
C PHE A 463 -8.04 -13.43 12.35
N LEU A 464 -8.86 -13.72 11.34
CA LEU A 464 -10.06 -14.56 11.50
C LEU A 464 -9.68 -15.93 12.05
N ALA A 465 -8.65 -16.58 11.50
CA ALA A 465 -8.22 -17.90 11.93
C ALA A 465 -7.67 -17.91 13.36
N HIS A 466 -6.67 -17.07 13.64
CA HIS A 466 -5.87 -17.17 14.87
C HIS A 466 -6.39 -16.33 16.02
N VAL A 467 -7.08 -15.22 15.73
CA VAL A 467 -7.63 -14.33 16.77
C VAL A 467 -9.11 -14.58 16.97
N ALA A 468 -9.90 -14.67 15.90
CA ALA A 468 -11.34 -14.93 16.03
C ALA A 468 -11.70 -16.42 16.19
N GLY A 469 -10.80 -17.34 15.83
CA GLY A 469 -11.03 -18.79 15.90
C GLY A 469 -11.86 -19.34 14.73
N ASP A 470 -11.86 -18.67 13.58
CA ASP A 470 -12.61 -19.10 12.39
C ASP A 470 -11.89 -20.24 11.65
N SER A 471 -12.44 -21.45 11.80
CA SER A 471 -11.94 -22.66 11.13
C SER A 471 -11.99 -22.61 9.60
N GLN A 472 -12.90 -21.84 8.98
CA GLN A 472 -12.96 -21.70 7.52
C GLN A 472 -11.85 -20.77 7.02
N ALA A 473 -11.59 -19.68 7.75
CA ALA A 473 -10.46 -18.81 7.47
C ALA A 473 -9.13 -19.56 7.64
N LEU A 474 -9.01 -20.42 8.67
CA LEU A 474 -7.86 -21.29 8.84
C LEU A 474 -7.69 -22.22 7.63
N ALA A 475 -8.76 -22.85 7.16
CA ALA A 475 -8.70 -23.71 5.97
C ALA A 475 -8.30 -22.97 4.69
N ARG A 476 -8.77 -21.72 4.49
CA ARG A 476 -8.33 -20.88 3.35
C ARG A 476 -6.85 -20.53 3.46
N LEU A 477 -6.41 -20.17 4.67
CA LEU A 477 -5.02 -19.85 4.95
C LEU A 477 -4.09 -21.04 4.72
N GLU A 478 -4.46 -22.23 5.19
CA GLU A 478 -3.68 -23.47 5.01
C GLU A 478 -3.70 -23.98 3.56
N ALA A 479 -4.79 -23.76 2.82
CA ALA A 479 -4.85 -24.08 1.39
C ALA A 479 -3.85 -23.23 0.58
N GLY A 480 -3.55 -22.02 1.07
CA GLY A 480 -2.47 -21.17 0.61
C GLY A 480 -2.60 -20.67 -0.84
N GLN A 481 -3.84 -20.46 -1.29
CA GLN A 481 -4.13 -20.01 -2.65
C GLN A 481 -4.69 -18.59 -2.65
N TYR A 482 -3.79 -17.61 -2.50
CA TYR A 482 -4.13 -16.21 -2.78
C TYR A 482 -3.61 -15.82 -4.17
N PRO A 483 -4.43 -15.17 -5.03
CA PRO A 483 -3.97 -14.73 -6.35
C PRO A 483 -2.74 -13.82 -6.28
N GLY A 484 -1.88 -13.84 -7.30
CA GLY A 484 -0.70 -12.98 -7.33
C GLY A 484 0.36 -13.30 -6.27
N THR A 485 0.30 -14.48 -5.62
CA THR A 485 1.39 -14.95 -4.75
C THR A 485 2.40 -15.77 -5.56
N SER A 486 3.69 -15.47 -5.41
CA SER A 486 4.76 -16.28 -6.02
C SER A 486 5.32 -17.35 -5.10
N GLN A 487 5.10 -17.20 -3.80
CA GLN A 487 5.42 -18.21 -2.81
C GLN A 487 4.45 -18.13 -1.64
N MET A 488 4.11 -19.30 -1.11
CA MET A 488 3.49 -19.42 0.19
C MET A 488 4.10 -20.58 0.97
N LEU A 489 4.50 -20.32 2.22
CA LEU A 489 4.89 -21.34 3.18
C LEU A 489 3.91 -21.29 4.35
N ALA A 490 3.45 -22.45 4.80
CA ALA A 490 2.59 -22.59 5.96
C ALA A 490 3.09 -23.76 6.79
N ASP A 491 3.28 -23.52 8.08
CA ASP A 491 3.55 -24.53 9.08
C ASP A 491 2.55 -24.30 10.22
N PRO A 492 1.41 -24.99 10.20
CA PRO A 492 0.35 -24.81 11.21
C PRO A 492 0.75 -25.36 12.58
N GLY A 493 1.87 -26.09 12.68
CA GLY A 493 2.25 -26.81 13.89
C GLY A 493 1.56 -28.19 14.00
N PRO A 494 1.78 -28.89 15.13
CA PRO A 494 1.24 -30.23 15.39
C PRO A 494 -0.25 -30.30 15.72
#